data_AF-A0A0E3SFP2-F1
#
_entry.id   AF-A0A0E3SFP2-F1
#
_cell.length_a   1.000
_cell.length_b   1.000
_cell.length_c   1.000
_cell.angle_alpha   90.00
_cell.angle_beta   90.00
_cell.angle_gamma   90.00
#
_symmetry.space_group_name_H-M   'P 1'
#
loop_
_entity.id
_entity.type
_entity.pdbx_description
1 polymer ?
#
loop_
_entity_poly.entity_id
_entity_poly.type
_entity_poly.pdbx_seq_one_letter_code
_entity_poly.pdbx_strand_id
1 'polypeptide(L)' 'MLQGRKRSDLGFYGTAIDNLVKRGILKVYKSQGRDDYCLLKAHRELVISVLKENADKYNFISSLHLERIR' A
#
# COMPACT_ATOMS: atom_id res chain seq x y z
N MET A 1 11.53 11.91 -17.20
CA MET A 1 10.44 12.88 -16.98
C MET A 1 9.51 12.31 -15.92
N LEU A 2 9.30 13.00 -14.80
CA LEU A 2 8.31 12.61 -13.79
C LEU A 2 6.93 13.03 -14.30
N GLN A 3 6.17 12.08 -14.85
CA GLN A 3 4.81 12.32 -15.31
C GLN A 3 3.87 12.25 -14.11
N GLY A 4 3.25 13.37 -13.73
CA GLY A 4 2.25 13.40 -12.66
C GLY A 4 1.03 12.57 -13.02
N ARG A 5 0.48 11.79 -12.07
CA ARG A 5 -0.76 11.02 -12.31
C ARG A 5 -1.98 11.93 -12.39
N LYS A 6 -3.02 11.48 -13.08
CA LYS A 6 -4.29 12.22 -13.21
C LYS A 6 -4.94 12.37 -11.83
N ARG A 7 -5.56 13.53 -11.60
CA ARG A 7 -6.21 13.89 -10.31
C ARG A 7 -7.33 12.93 -9.92
N SER A 8 -8.01 12.31 -10.89
CA SER A 8 -8.99 11.23 -10.67
C SER A 8 -8.41 10.03 -9.94
N ASP A 9 -7.16 9.68 -10.25
CA ASP A 9 -6.51 8.50 -9.69
C ASP A 9 -6.14 8.74 -8.22
N LEU A 10 -5.89 10.00 -7.84
CA LEU A 10 -5.63 10.38 -6.44
C LEU A 10 -6.84 10.10 -5.54
N GLY A 11 -8.06 10.36 -6.02
CA GLY A 11 -9.29 10.02 -5.29
C GLY A 11 -9.47 8.51 -5.14
N PHE A 12 -9.07 7.74 -6.15
CA PHE A 12 -9.08 6.27 -6.11
C PHE A 12 -8.08 5.73 -5.08
N TYR A 13 -6.85 6.25 -5.04
CA TYR A 13 -5.86 5.85 -4.04
C TYR A 13 -6.29 6.22 -2.61
N GLY A 14 -6.84 7.43 -2.42
CA GLY A 14 -7.39 7.84 -1.13
C GLY A 14 -8.46 6.86 -0.63
N THR A 15 -9.42 6.53 -1.49
CA THR A 15 -10.47 5.54 -1.17
C THR A 15 -9.89 4.15 -0.84
N ALA A 16 -8.88 3.70 -1.60
CA ALA A 16 -8.23 2.42 -1.34
C ALA A 16 -7.52 2.40 0.01
N ILE A 17 -6.78 3.45 0.35
CA ILE A 17 -6.09 3.59 1.64
C ILE A 17 -7.10 3.63 2.79
N ASP A 18 -8.16 4.43 2.67
CA ASP A 18 -9.22 4.52 3.69
C ASP A 18 -9.88 3.16 3.95
N ASN A 19 -10.12 2.38 2.90
CA ASN A 19 -10.67 1.03 3.04
C ASN A 19 -9.71 0.08 3.77
N LEU A 20 -8.41 0.18 3.51
CA LEU A 20 -7.40 -0.62 4.21
C LEU A 20 -7.29 -0.21 5.70
N VAL A 21 -7.44 1.08 6.01
CA VAL A 21 -7.50 1.58 7.40
C VAL A 21 -8.76 1.08 8.10
N LYS A 22 -9.94 1.17 7.47
CA LYS A 22 -11.21 0.68 8.04
C LYS A 22 -11.20 -0.82 8.31
N ARG A 23 -10.45 -1.59 7.51
CA ARG A 23 -10.24 -3.03 7.70
C ARG A 23 -9.19 -3.37 8.76
N GLY A 24 -8.53 -2.38 9.35
CA GLY A 24 -7.48 -2.58 10.34
C GLY A 24 -6.16 -3.10 9.74
N ILE A 25 -6.01 -3.10 8.41
CA ILE A 25 -4.76 -3.54 7.76
C ILE A 25 -3.69 -2.46 7.90
N LEU A 26 -4.08 -1.21 7.66
CA LEU A 26 -3.23 -0.04 7.87
C LEU A 26 -3.64 0.69 9.15
N LYS A 27 -2.66 1.28 9.82
CA LYS A 27 -2.85 2.25 10.89
C LYS A 27 -2.29 3.60 10.48
N VAL A 28 -3.06 4.65 10.76
CA VAL A 28 -2.68 6.03 10.47
C VAL A 28 -2.09 6.68 11.71
N TYR A 29 -0.93 7.29 11.56
CA TYR A 29 -0.30 8.15 12.55
C TYR A 29 -0.24 9.56 11.99
N LYS A 30 -0.78 10.53 12.75
CA LYS A 30 -0.78 11.93 12.34
C LYS A 30 0.41 12.63 12.98
N SER A 31 1.30 13.20 12.15
CA SER A 31 2.46 13.96 12.63
C SER A 31 2.77 15.13 11.70
N GLN A 32 2.90 16.33 12.27
CA GLN A 32 3.35 17.54 11.57
C GLN A 32 2.62 17.80 10.23
N GLY A 33 1.30 17.66 10.20
CA GLY A 33 0.48 17.91 9.00
C GLY A 33 0.54 16.82 7.93
N ARG A 34 1.13 15.66 8.24
CA ARG A 34 1.17 14.49 7.36
C ARG A 34 0.52 13.28 8.04
N ASP A 35 -0.05 12.43 7.19
CA ASP A 35 -0.56 11.13 7.58
C ASP A 35 0.48 10.06 7.21
N ASP A 36 1.07 9.43 8.22
CA ASP A 36 1.96 8.29 8.08
C ASP A 36 1.15 6.99 8.18
N TYR A 37 1.22 6.16 7.14
CA TYR A 37 0.47 4.91 7.06
C TYR A 37 1.40 3.73 7.34
N CYS A 38 1.08 2.93 8.36
CA CYS A 38 1.85 1.75 8.73
C CYS A 38 1.03 0.47 8.58
N LEU A 39 1.62 -0.56 7.98
CA LEU A 39 1.06 -1.91 7.96
C LEU A 39 1.09 -2.51 9.37
N LEU A 40 -0.05 -2.99 9.86
CA LEU A 40 -0.08 -3.71 11.14
C LEU A 40 0.60 -5.07 11.00
N LYS A 41 1.49 -5.38 11.95
CA LYS A 41 2.29 -6.62 11.95
C LYS A 41 1.42 -7.88 11.82
N ALA A 42 0.22 -7.89 12.41
CA ALA A 42 -0.72 -9.01 12.33
C ALA A 42 -1.16 -9.36 10.90
N HIS A 43 -1.19 -8.38 9.99
CA HIS A 43 -1.64 -8.57 8.60
C HIS A 43 -0.49 -8.71 7.61
N ARG A 44 0.75 -8.73 8.12
CA ARG A 44 1.95 -8.70 7.29
C ARG A 44 2.05 -9.87 6.32
N GLU A 45 1.94 -11.10 6.83
CA GLU A 45 2.05 -12.31 6.00
C GLU A 45 0.95 -12.37 4.95
N LEU A 46 -0.28 -11.99 5.31
CA LEU A 46 -1.41 -11.90 4.40
C LEU A 46 -1.11 -10.93 3.24
N VAL A 47 -0.62 -9.73 3.55
CA VAL A 47 -0.31 -8.72 2.52
C VAL A 47 0.83 -9.20 1.62
N ILE A 48 1.88 -9.81 2.18
CA ILE A 48 2.98 -10.37 1.39
C ILE A 48 2.48 -11.48 0.45
N SER A 49 1.59 -12.37 0.93
CA SER A 49 0.99 -13.42 0.08
C SER A 49 0.23 -12.83 -1.09
N VAL A 50 -0.68 -11.88 -0.83
CA VAL A 50 -1.47 -11.22 -1.87
C VAL A 50 -0.58 -10.50 -2.88
N LEU A 51 0.50 -9.86 -2.43
CA LEU A 51 1.46 -9.22 -3.32
C LEU A 51 2.17 -10.27 -4.20
N LYS A 52 2.64 -11.38 -3.64
CA LYS A 52 3.28 -12.47 -4.40
C LYS A 52 2.33 -13.07 -5.43
N GLU A 53 1.09 -13.36 -5.06
CA GLU A 53 0.05 -13.91 -5.95
C GLU A 53 -0.30 -13.01 -7.13
N ASN A 54 -0.04 -11.71 -7.02
CA ASN A 54 -0.35 -10.73 -8.05
C ASN A 54 0.90 -10.07 -8.66
N ALA A 55 2.11 -10.58 -8.35
CA ALA A 55 3.37 -10.02 -8.82
C ALA A 55 3.45 -9.99 -10.36
N ASP A 56 2.95 -11.04 -11.02
CA ASP A 56 2.96 -11.16 -12.48
C ASP A 56 1.91 -10.26 -13.17
N LYS A 57 0.89 -9.82 -12.43
CA LYS A 57 -0.17 -8.94 -12.95
C LYS A 57 0.22 -7.47 -12.92
N TYR A 58 1.17 -7.11 -12.05
CA TYR A 58 1.54 -5.73 -11.80
C TYR A 58 3.05 -5.57 -11.69
N ASN A 59 3.67 -5.02 -12.74
CA ASN A 59 5.13 -4.84 -12.84
C ASN A 59 5.76 -4.03 -11.67
N PHE A 60 4.98 -3.22 -10.96
CA PHE A 60 5.50 -2.48 -9.80
C PHE A 60 5.61 -3.35 -8.54
N ILE A 61 4.95 -4.51 -8.51
CA ILE A 61 5.02 -5.46 -7.40
C ILE A 61 6.22 -6.38 -7.58
N SER A 62 6.50 -6.81 -8.81
CA SER A 62 7.67 -7.65 -9.11
C SER A 62 9.01 -6.97 -8.79
N SER A 63 9.05 -5.63 -8.76
CA SER A 63 10.22 -4.86 -8.32
C SER A 63 10.34 -4.74 -6.79
N LEU A 64 9.31 -5.09 -6.03
CA LEU A 64 9.40 -5.20 -4.58
C LEU A 64 10.14 -6.48 -4.27
N HIS A 65 11.31 -6.40 -3.63
CA HIS A 65 12.06 -7.56 -3.17
C HIS A 65 11.33 -8.24 -1.98
N LEU A 66 10.16 -8.85 -2.25
CA LEU A 66 9.25 -9.38 -1.23
C LEU A 66 9.91 -10.45 -0.34
N GLU A 67 10.93 -11.13 -0.84
CA GLU A 67 11.71 -12.13 -0.09
C GLU A 67 12.64 -11.52 0.98
N ARG A 68 12.97 -10.23 0.86
CA ARG A 68 13.83 -9.52 1.82
C ARG A 68 13.02 -8.91 2.96
N ILE A 69 11.69 -8.94 2.88
CA ILE A 69 10.79 -8.42 3.91
C ILE A 69 10.74 -9.47 5.02
N ARG A 70 11.57 -9.32 6.07
CA ARG A 70 11.71 -10.20 7.26
C ARG A 70 10.84 -9.84 8.45
#